data_AF-A0A3B8UDT3-F1
#
_entry.id   AF-A0A3B8UDT3-F1
#
_cell.length_a   1.000
_cell.length_b   1.000
_cell.length_c   1.000
_cell.angle_alpha   90.00
_cell.angle_beta   90.00
_cell.angle_gamma   90.00
#
_symmetry.space_group_name_H-M   'P 1'
#
loop_
_entity.id
_entity.type
_entity.pdbx_description
1 polymer ?
#
loop_
_entity_poly.entity_id
_entity_poly.type
_entity_poly.pdbx_seq_one_letter_code
_entity_poly.pdbx_strand_id
1 'polypeptide(L)'
;MGKWWHYWRNKGHQAKSRVEYFRCLDCSSLYDKRKYPFEEGEDAWFHGWHLNLFGSHALASLAHQGKESRYPIQVVSTNCNYGGQRHWFLCPLPSCNRPSKTLYLCSFFLFLCRKCLNLAYTTQNRSEPDRIIDKKWNLILKYGGDSEWTIQKPK
;
A
#
# COMPACT_ATOMS: atom_id res chain seq x y z
N MET A 1 -39.98 -2.16 -7.88
CA MET A 1 -38.58 -1.72 -8.11
C MET A 1 -37.92 -1.51 -6.75
N GLY A 2 -37.04 -2.44 -6.35
CA GLY A 2 -36.45 -2.48 -5.01
C GLY A 2 -35.53 -1.28 -4.76
N LYS A 3 -35.86 -0.48 -3.74
CA LYS A 3 -35.09 0.68 -3.29
C LYS A 3 -33.84 0.19 -2.54
N TRP A 4 -32.75 -0.06 -3.28
CA TRP A 4 -31.44 -0.49 -2.76
C TRP A 4 -30.77 0.50 -1.78
N TRP A 5 -31.27 1.74 -1.69
CA TRP A 5 -30.77 2.79 -0.78
C TRP A 5 -30.83 2.42 0.71
N HIS A 6 -31.75 1.52 1.10
CA HIS A 6 -31.84 1.06 2.49
C HIS A 6 -30.75 0.03 2.87
N TYR A 7 -30.13 -0.65 1.90
CA TYR A 7 -29.11 -1.66 2.17
C TYR A 7 -27.84 -1.04 2.81
N TRP A 8 -27.50 0.20 2.45
CA TRP A 8 -26.30 0.90 2.94
C TRP A 8 -26.52 1.72 4.22
N ARG A 9 -27.77 1.96 4.62
CA ARG A 9 -28.10 2.85 5.75
C ARG A 9 -28.13 2.14 7.11
N ASN A 10 -28.17 0.80 7.15
CA ASN A 10 -28.58 0.05 8.34
C ASN A 10 -27.52 -0.85 9.01
N LYS A 11 -26.24 -0.69 8.73
CA LYS A 11 -25.18 -1.22 9.59
C LYS A 11 -24.09 -0.18 9.68
N GLY A 12 -23.49 0.03 10.86
CA GLY A 12 -22.36 0.94 11.11
C GLY A 12 -21.13 0.64 10.24
N HIS A 13 -21.26 0.86 8.94
CA HIS A 13 -20.26 0.58 7.93
C HIS A 13 -19.20 1.67 8.03
N GLN A 14 -18.20 1.43 8.86
CA GLN A 14 -17.01 2.26 8.88
C GLN A 14 -16.28 2.11 7.53
N ALA A 15 -16.23 3.19 6.78
CA ALA A 15 -15.48 3.24 5.53
C ALA A 15 -14.00 2.94 5.84
N LYS A 16 -13.44 1.95 5.15
CA LYS A 16 -12.03 1.59 5.30
C LYS A 16 -11.15 2.75 4.81
N SER A 17 -10.10 3.04 5.57
CA SER A 17 -9.09 4.00 5.14
C SER A 17 -8.42 3.53 3.84
N ARG A 18 -8.08 4.48 2.97
CA ARG A 18 -7.47 4.20 1.67
C ARG A 18 -5.97 4.03 1.82
N VAL A 19 -5.40 3.05 1.11
CA VAL A 19 -3.95 2.77 1.12
C VAL A 19 -3.08 3.97 0.74
N GLU A 20 -3.60 4.88 -0.09
CA GLU A 20 -2.88 6.06 -0.60
C GLU A 20 -2.50 7.06 0.49
N TYR A 21 -3.22 7.05 1.62
CA TYR A 21 -2.93 7.95 2.76
C TYR A 21 -1.82 7.42 3.67
N PHE A 22 -1.31 6.22 3.42
CA PHE A 22 -0.32 5.57 4.27
C PHE A 22 1.03 5.51 3.59
N ARG A 23 2.09 5.78 4.36
CA ARG A 23 3.47 5.48 3.93
C ARG A 23 3.60 3.97 3.75
N CYS A 24 4.33 3.53 2.72
CA CYS A 24 4.37 2.11 2.40
C CYS A 24 5.73 1.62 1.91
N LEU A 25 6.21 0.49 2.42
CA LEU A 25 7.38 -0.20 1.89
C LEU A 25 6.97 -1.06 0.71
N ASP A 26 7.60 -0.86 -0.45
CA ASP A 26 7.40 -1.67 -1.64
C ASP A 26 8.58 -2.63 -1.85
N CYS A 27 8.30 -3.93 -1.75
CA CYS A 27 9.29 -4.99 -1.89
C CYS A 27 9.93 -4.98 -3.29
N SER A 28 9.12 -4.69 -4.31
CA SER A 28 9.60 -4.70 -5.70
C SER A 28 10.63 -3.59 -5.94
N SER A 29 10.39 -2.41 -5.39
CA SER A 29 11.33 -1.29 -5.49
C SER A 29 12.61 -1.54 -4.69
N LEU A 30 12.52 -2.25 -3.56
CA LEU A 30 13.68 -2.56 -2.71
C LEU A 30 14.49 -3.77 -3.17
N TYR A 31 13.90 -4.77 -3.81
CA TYR A 31 14.58 -6.02 -4.20
C TYR A 31 14.57 -6.25 -5.72
N ASP A 32 13.39 -6.23 -6.36
CA ASP A 32 13.26 -6.64 -7.77
C ASP A 32 13.88 -5.63 -8.76
N LYS A 33 13.86 -4.33 -8.44
CA LYS A 33 14.30 -3.25 -9.35
C LYS A 33 15.76 -2.83 -9.18
N ARG A 34 16.55 -3.57 -8.40
CA ARG A 34 17.95 -3.24 -8.17
C ARG A 34 18.79 -3.49 -9.43
N LYS A 35 19.72 -2.58 -9.70
CA LYS A 35 20.68 -2.71 -10.80
C LYS A 35 21.86 -3.61 -10.45
N TYR A 36 22.20 -3.71 -9.17
CA TYR A 36 23.34 -4.46 -8.67
C TYR A 36 22.90 -5.56 -7.69
N PRO A 37 23.69 -6.64 -7.57
CA PRO A 37 23.48 -7.68 -6.57
C PRO A 37 23.45 -7.09 -5.15
N PHE A 38 22.77 -7.80 -4.27
CA PHE A 38 22.57 -7.42 -2.88
C PHE A 38 23.87 -7.54 -2.06
N GLU A 39 24.38 -6.46 -1.46
CA GLU A 39 25.40 -6.54 -0.42
C GLU A 39 24.72 -6.71 0.96
N GLU A 40 25.13 -7.70 1.75
CA GLU A 40 24.48 -7.99 3.03
C GLU A 40 24.58 -6.80 4.00
N GLY A 41 23.43 -6.32 4.50
CA GLY A 41 23.38 -5.25 5.50
C GLY A 41 23.36 -3.83 4.93
N GLU A 42 23.01 -3.64 3.66
CA GLU A 42 22.86 -2.30 3.07
C GLU A 42 21.83 -1.43 3.78
N ASP A 43 22.22 -0.19 4.08
CA ASP A 43 21.34 0.85 4.62
C ASP A 43 20.48 1.49 3.52
N ALA A 44 19.17 1.54 3.74
CA ALA A 44 18.21 2.17 2.85
C ALA A 44 17.31 3.15 3.60
N TRP A 45 17.18 4.37 3.07
CA TRP A 45 16.30 5.39 3.61
C TRP A 45 15.00 5.46 2.81
N PHE A 46 13.88 5.26 3.48
CA PHE A 46 12.58 5.25 2.85
C PHE A 46 11.60 6.18 3.59
N HIS A 47 11.28 7.33 3.00
CA HIS A 47 10.41 8.34 3.61
C HIS A 47 10.78 8.70 5.06
N GLY A 48 12.08 8.84 5.34
CA GLY A 48 12.61 9.15 6.67
C GLY A 48 12.78 7.94 7.60
N TRP A 49 12.46 6.73 7.13
CA TRP A 49 12.71 5.49 7.85
C TRP A 49 14.02 4.86 7.42
N HIS A 50 14.80 4.43 8.40
CA HIS A 50 15.99 3.65 8.16
C HIS A 50 15.66 2.16 8.09
N LEU A 51 16.16 1.50 7.05
CA LEU A 51 16.03 0.07 6.82
C LEU A 51 17.42 -0.51 6.64
N ASN A 52 17.68 -1.68 7.21
CA ASN A 52 18.85 -2.49 6.83
C ASN A 52 18.33 -3.68 6.04
N LEU A 53 18.75 -3.78 4.79
CA LEU A 53 18.25 -4.81 3.90
C LEU A 53 19.16 -6.04 4.00
N PHE A 54 18.58 -7.22 3.87
CA PHE A 54 19.28 -8.51 3.75
C PHE A 54 18.56 -9.36 2.70
N GLY A 55 19.22 -10.37 2.12
CA GLY A 55 18.59 -11.22 1.11
C GLY A 55 17.32 -11.94 1.61
N SER A 56 17.27 -12.31 2.89
CA SER A 56 16.16 -13.06 3.51
C SER A 56 15.21 -12.21 4.36
N HIS A 57 15.59 -10.98 4.73
CA HIS A 57 14.79 -10.13 5.61
C HIS A 57 15.23 -8.66 5.52
N ALA A 58 14.40 -7.74 5.98
CA ALA A 58 14.77 -6.35 6.20
C ALA A 58 14.60 -6.00 7.68
N LEU A 59 15.54 -5.29 8.28
CA LEU A 59 15.38 -4.71 9.61
C LEU A 59 14.83 -3.29 9.46
N ALA A 60 13.63 -3.06 9.96
CA ALA A 60 13.05 -1.72 10.01
C ALA A 60 13.25 -1.11 11.40
N SER A 61 13.63 0.18 11.45
CA SER A 61 13.60 0.94 12.69
C SER A 61 12.15 1.04 13.21
N LEU A 62 12.01 0.91 14.52
CA LEU A 62 10.80 1.07 15.32
C LEU A 62 11.11 2.04 16.45
N ALA A 63 10.53 3.23 16.37
CA ALA A 63 10.59 4.22 17.45
C ALA A 63 9.33 4.09 18.31
N HIS A 64 9.46 3.59 19.55
CA HIS A 64 8.35 3.51 20.49
C HIS A 64 8.77 4.08 21.85
N GLN A 65 8.01 5.05 22.37
CA GLN A 65 8.26 5.69 23.68
C GLN A 65 9.70 6.23 23.83
N GLY A 66 10.28 6.79 22.76
CA GLY A 66 11.64 7.32 22.78
C GLY A 66 12.76 6.28 22.74
N LYS A 67 12.45 4.99 22.71
CA LYS A 67 13.41 3.92 22.39
C LYS A 67 13.34 3.60 20.90
N GLU A 68 14.48 3.68 20.23
CA GLU A 68 14.65 3.13 18.89
C GLU A 68 15.08 1.66 19.01
N SER A 69 14.32 0.78 18.40
CA SER A 69 14.60 -0.63 18.28
C SER A 69 14.47 -1.04 16.81
N ARG A 70 14.98 -2.19 16.42
CA ARG A 70 14.81 -2.72 15.06
C ARG A 70 14.03 -4.01 15.11
N TYR A 71 13.18 -4.25 14.11
CA TYR A 71 12.45 -5.51 13.98
C TYR A 71 12.59 -6.08 12.57
N PRO A 72 12.60 -7.43 12.43
CA PRO A 72 12.73 -8.07 11.14
C PRO A 72 11.42 -8.14 10.38
N ILE A 73 11.50 -7.91 9.08
CA ILE A 73 10.48 -8.14 8.07
C ILE A 73 11.02 -9.21 7.14
N GLN A 74 10.50 -10.43 7.23
CA GLN A 74 11.00 -11.54 6.43
C GLN A 74 10.69 -11.32 4.94
N VAL A 75 11.59 -11.77 4.07
CA VAL A 75 11.48 -11.67 2.61
C VAL A 75 11.53 -13.08 2.03
N VAL A 76 10.55 -13.39 1.19
CA VAL A 76 10.49 -14.65 0.45
C VAL A 76 10.45 -14.36 -1.04
N SER A 77 11.07 -15.22 -1.84
CA SER A 77 11.06 -15.12 -3.29
C SER A 77 10.26 -16.25 -3.92
N THR A 78 9.59 -15.95 -5.02
CA THR A 78 8.93 -16.92 -5.88
C THR A 78 9.50 -16.82 -7.28
N ASN A 79 9.86 -17.95 -7.89
CA ASN A 79 10.32 -17.97 -9.28
C ASN A 79 9.19 -17.56 -10.23
N CYS A 80 9.54 -16.77 -11.25
CA CYS A 80 8.59 -16.34 -12.27
C CYS A 80 8.62 -17.29 -13.48
N ASN A 81 7.45 -17.53 -14.11
CA ASN A 81 7.32 -18.43 -15.26
C ASN A 81 8.21 -18.06 -16.45
N TYR A 82 8.52 -16.77 -16.63
CA TYR A 82 9.34 -16.26 -17.73
C TYR A 82 10.76 -15.89 -17.30
N GLY A 83 11.24 -16.49 -16.20
CA GLY A 83 12.55 -16.19 -15.62
C GLY A 83 12.54 -15.02 -14.62
N GLY A 84 13.58 -14.97 -13.79
CA GLY A 84 13.70 -14.04 -12.68
C GLY A 84 12.96 -14.50 -11.41
N GLN A 85 13.08 -13.68 -10.37
CA GLN A 85 12.47 -13.91 -9.07
C GLN A 85 11.60 -12.71 -8.70
N ARG A 86 10.47 -12.98 -8.05
CA ARG A 86 9.63 -11.95 -7.44
C ARG A 86 9.74 -12.07 -5.93
N HIS A 87 10.15 -10.99 -5.29
CA HIS A 87 10.25 -10.89 -3.84
C HIS A 87 8.93 -10.44 -3.21
N TRP A 88 8.69 -10.91 -1.99
CA TRP A 88 7.53 -10.60 -1.18
C TRP A 88 7.97 -10.37 0.26
N PHE A 89 7.41 -9.37 0.92
CA PHE A 89 7.51 -9.26 2.37
C PHE A 89 6.49 -10.19 3.04
N LEU A 90 6.89 -10.90 4.08
CA LEU A 90 5.93 -11.51 4.99
C LEU A 90 5.44 -10.45 5.98
N CYS A 91 4.12 -10.41 6.19
CA CYS A 91 3.54 -9.52 7.18
C CYS A 91 4.15 -9.78 8.57
N PRO A 92 4.76 -8.79 9.24
CA PRO A 92 5.41 -8.97 10.54
C PRO A 92 4.45 -9.38 11.67
N LEU A 93 3.13 -9.24 11.47
CA LEU A 93 2.15 -9.69 12.44
C LEU A 93 2.13 -11.23 12.51
N PRO A 94 2.43 -11.84 13.68
CA PRO A 94 2.55 -13.30 13.80
C PRO A 94 1.30 -14.07 13.37
N SER A 95 0.11 -13.50 13.59
CA SER A 95 -1.17 -14.10 13.20
C SER A 95 -1.49 -13.99 11.71
N CYS A 96 -0.73 -13.20 10.94
CA CYS A 96 -0.97 -13.00 9.52
C CYS A 96 0.05 -13.73 8.66
N ASN A 97 1.34 -13.38 8.79
CA ASN A 97 2.47 -13.93 8.05
C ASN A 97 2.26 -14.10 6.52
N ARG A 98 1.35 -13.30 5.92
CA ARG A 98 1.01 -13.41 4.50
C ARG A 98 2.07 -12.71 3.64
N PRO A 99 2.48 -13.29 2.51
CA PRO A 99 3.31 -12.61 1.53
C PRO A 99 2.54 -11.42 0.93
N SER A 100 3.16 -10.26 0.94
CA SER A 100 2.64 -9.00 0.43
C SER A 100 3.74 -8.24 -0.28
N LYS A 101 3.44 -7.69 -1.45
CA LYS A 101 4.37 -6.79 -2.15
C LYS A 101 4.60 -5.50 -1.38
N THR A 102 3.58 -5.03 -0.69
CA THR A 102 3.58 -3.73 -0.03
C THR A 102 3.16 -3.87 1.43
N LEU A 103 3.91 -3.27 2.33
CA LEU A 103 3.53 -3.08 3.73
C LEU A 103 3.28 -1.60 4.00
N TYR A 104 2.37 -1.29 4.90
CA TYR A 104 1.95 0.08 5.20
C TYR A 104 2.27 0.41 6.64
N LEU A 105 2.74 1.63 6.88
CA LEU A 105 3.09 2.14 8.20
C LEU A 105 1.82 2.38 9.02
N CYS A 106 1.73 1.80 10.21
CA CYS A 106 0.66 2.04 11.15
C CYS A 106 1.06 3.09 12.21
N SER A 107 0.10 3.51 13.03
CA SER A 107 0.32 4.53 14.07
C SER A 107 1.34 4.16 15.15
N PHE A 108 1.69 2.86 15.27
CA PHE A 108 2.71 2.37 16.19
C PHE A 108 4.08 2.21 15.54
N PHE A 109 4.31 2.85 14.38
CA PHE A 109 5.59 2.78 13.66
C PHE A 109 5.98 1.38 13.20
N LEU A 110 4.99 0.51 13.00
CA LEU A 110 5.15 -0.83 12.46
C LEU A 110 4.59 -0.90 11.04
N PHE A 111 5.28 -1.63 10.16
CA PHE A 111 4.85 -1.91 8.81
C PHE A 111 4.03 -3.19 8.77
N LEU A 112 2.76 -3.09 8.37
CA LEU A 112 1.82 -4.21 8.33
C LEU A 112 1.13 -4.32 6.97
N CYS A 113 0.62 -5.51 6.64
CA CYS A 113 -0.05 -5.70 5.36
C CYS A 113 -1.40 -4.97 5.31
N ARG A 114 -1.87 -4.69 4.08
CA ARG A 114 -3.15 -4.02 3.82
C ARG A 114 -4.33 -4.65 4.57
N LYS A 115 -4.36 -5.98 4.67
CA LYS A 115 -5.45 -6.73 5.31
C LYS A 115 -5.44 -6.56 6.82
N CYS A 116 -4.28 -6.60 7.47
CA CYS A 116 -4.13 -6.37 8.91
C CYS A 116 -4.57 -4.97 9.32
N LEU A 117 -4.26 -3.98 8.49
CA LEU A 117 -4.66 -2.58 8.72
C LEU A 117 -6.07 -2.27 8.20
N ASN A 118 -6.81 -3.27 7.72
CA ASN A 118 -8.14 -3.12 7.16
C ASN A 118 -8.24 -2.00 6.10
N LEU A 119 -7.21 -1.85 5.26
CA LEU A 119 -7.14 -0.79 4.25
C LEU A 119 -7.82 -1.22 2.95
N ALA A 120 -8.45 -0.26 2.27
CA ALA A 120 -9.05 -0.45 0.96
C ALA A 120 -8.20 0.20 -0.14
N TYR A 121 -8.19 -0.42 -1.32
CA TYR A 121 -7.79 0.32 -2.52
C TYR A 121 -8.85 1.36 -2.83
N THR A 122 -8.44 2.46 -3.46
CA THR A 122 -9.38 3.51 -3.87
C THR A 122 -10.43 2.99 -4.82
N THR A 123 -10.05 2.11 -5.74
CA THR A 123 -10.96 1.39 -6.64
C THR A 123 -12.03 0.58 -5.89
N GLN A 124 -11.73 0.05 -4.69
CA GLN A 124 -12.69 -0.69 -3.86
C GLN A 124 -13.69 0.23 -3.15
N ASN A 125 -13.37 1.52 -3.03
CA ASN A 125 -14.19 2.54 -2.40
C ASN A 125 -14.68 3.57 -3.43
N ARG A 126 -14.83 3.16 -4.71
CA ARG A 126 -15.48 3.98 -5.75
C ARG A 126 -16.95 3.65 -5.82
N SER A 127 -17.78 4.66 -5.57
CA SER A 127 -19.21 4.61 -5.81
C SER A 127 -19.50 4.70 -7.32
N GLU A 128 -20.73 4.43 -7.71
CA GLU A 128 -21.16 4.59 -9.10
C GLU A 128 -21.00 6.04 -9.62
N PRO A 129 -21.34 7.09 -8.83
CA PRO A 129 -20.99 8.47 -9.16
C PRO A 129 -19.50 8.70 -9.40
N ASP A 130 -18.61 8.16 -8.56
CA ASP A 130 -17.15 8.32 -8.75
C ASP A 130 -16.72 7.76 -10.11
N ARG A 131 -17.24 6.60 -10.51
CA ARG A 131 -16.92 5.96 -11.80
C ARG A 131 -17.40 6.79 -12.99
N ILE A 132 -18.58 7.40 -12.90
CA ILE A 132 -19.14 8.26 -13.96
C ILE A 132 -18.29 9.52 -14.09
N ILE A 133 -17.89 10.13 -12.96
CA ILE A 133 -17.01 11.30 -12.94
C ILE A 133 -15.66 10.96 -13.58
N ASP A 134 -15.03 9.83 -13.23
CA ASP A 134 -13.76 9.41 -13.83
C ASP A 134 -13.87 9.22 -15.35
N LYS A 135 -14.97 8.61 -15.84
CA LYS A 135 -15.23 8.47 -17.28
C LYS A 135 -15.38 9.82 -17.98
N LYS A 136 -16.11 10.75 -17.35
CA LYS A 136 -16.26 12.13 -17.86
C LYS A 136 -14.89 12.79 -18.03
N TRP A 137 -14.02 12.68 -17.02
CA TRP A 137 -12.69 13.27 -17.04
C TRP A 137 -11.79 12.68 -18.13
N ASN A 138 -11.80 11.36 -18.28
CA ASN A 138 -11.04 10.70 -19.35
C ASN A 138 -11.48 11.18 -20.75
N LEU A 139 -12.78 11.44 -20.94
CA LEU A 139 -13.29 12.01 -22.19
C LEU A 139 -12.84 13.46 -22.39
N ILE A 140 -12.97 14.32 -21.37
CA ILE A 140 -12.55 15.73 -21.43
C ILE A 140 -11.06 15.82 -21.81
N LEU A 141 -10.19 15.06 -21.15
CA LEU A 141 -8.76 15.02 -21.44
C LEU A 141 -8.47 14.50 -22.85
N LYS A 142 -9.17 13.46 -23.29
CA LYS A 142 -9.01 12.89 -24.64
C LYS A 142 -9.33 13.91 -25.74
N TYR A 143 -10.28 14.80 -25.50
CA TYR A 143 -10.68 15.84 -26.45
C TYR A 143 -10.02 17.20 -26.19
N GLY A 144 -9.00 17.28 -25.33
CA GLY A 144 -8.22 18.50 -25.10
C GLY A 144 -8.98 19.59 -24.33
N GLY A 145 -10.04 19.23 -23.59
CA GLY A 145 -10.79 20.19 -22.79
C GLY A 145 -9.99 20.62 -21.56
N ASP A 146 -9.98 21.92 -21.28
CA ASP A 146 -9.26 22.50 -20.16
C ASP A 146 -10.07 22.47 -18.86
N SER A 147 -9.38 22.31 -17.74
CA SER A 147 -9.94 22.02 -16.40
C SER A 147 -10.39 23.26 -15.61
N GLU A 148 -10.28 24.44 -16.22
CA GLU A 148 -10.42 25.75 -15.55
C GLU A 148 -11.83 26.01 -14.99
N TRP A 149 -12.88 25.40 -15.55
CA TRP A 149 -14.27 25.55 -15.09
C TRP A 149 -14.79 24.43 -14.17
N THR A 150 -13.91 23.54 -13.68
CA THR A 150 -14.33 22.26 -13.07
C THR A 150 -13.97 22.07 -11.60
N ILE A 151 -13.84 23.17 -10.87
CA ILE A 151 -13.70 23.20 -9.40
C ILE A 151 -15.13 23.24 -8.86
N GLN A 152 -15.78 22.16 -8.38
CA GLN A 152 -15.46 21.41 -7.18
C GLN A 152 -16.04 19.99 -7.26
N LYS A 153 -15.27 18.97 -6.85
CA LYS A 153 -15.81 17.64 -6.53
C LYS A 153 -16.74 17.81 -5.31
N PRO A 154 -18.05 17.49 -5.39
CA PRO A 154 -18.89 17.46 -4.19
C PRO A 154 -18.31 16.43 -3.22
N LYS A 155 -18.09 16.84 -1.97
CA LYS A 155 -17.67 15.95 -0.88
C LYS A 155 -18.73 14.91 -0.58
#